data_AF-T2JIV8-F1
#
_entry.id   AF-T2JIV8-F1
#
_cell.length_a   1.000
_cell.length_b   1.000
_cell.length_c   1.000
_cell.angle_alpha   90.00
_cell.angle_beta   90.00
_cell.angle_gamma   90.00
#
_symmetry.space_group_name_H-M   'P 1'
#
loop_
_entity.id
_entity.type
_entity.pdbx_description
1 polymer ?
#
loop_
_entity_poly.entity_id
_entity_poly.type
_entity_poly.pdbx_seq_one_letter_code
_entity_poly.pdbx_strand_id
1 'polypeptide(L)'
;MLPLILAQSSSGSDGSSALANIISIIIYFAGAFFCFKIYEKCGVENPWFAFIPILGTYANFQAGDEENPLLWTILACIPCVNIAAIIKLIIAWVNICKKINKSPWLLLLMPCFSVLILGYFAYG
;
A
#
# COMPACT_ATOMS: atom_id res chain seq x y z
N MET A 1 -27.77 30.08 24.93
CA MET A 1 -26.56 29.80 24.13
C MET A 1 -25.46 29.09 24.94
N LEU A 2 -25.24 29.44 26.22
CA LEU A 2 -24.31 28.76 27.13
C LEU A 2 -24.51 27.23 27.32
N PRO A 3 -25.74 26.68 27.43
CA PRO A 3 -25.93 25.25 27.65
C PRO A 3 -25.70 24.40 26.39
N LEU A 4 -25.75 25.00 25.19
CA LEU A 4 -25.48 24.30 23.93
C LEU A 4 -23.98 24.03 23.75
N ILE A 5 -23.15 24.99 24.16
CA ILE A 5 -21.68 24.89 24.12
C ILE A 5 -21.18 23.81 25.09
N LEU A 6 -21.78 23.72 26.27
CA LEU A 6 -21.45 22.69 27.27
C LEU A 6 -21.91 21.27 26.86
N ALA A 7 -22.98 21.16 26.06
CA ALA A 7 -23.43 19.88 25.53
C ALA A 7 -22.54 19.34 24.40
N GLN A 8 -21.81 20.20 23.69
CA GLN A 8 -20.82 19.77 22.67
C GLN A 8 -19.49 19.32 23.29
N SER A 9 -19.18 19.76 24.51
CA SER A 9 -17.92 19.39 25.19
C SER A 9 -17.91 17.98 25.80
N SER A 10 -19.06 17.31 25.91
CA SER A 10 -19.18 16.00 26.57
C SER A 10 -19.16 14.79 25.63
N SER A 11 -18.85 14.97 24.35
CA SER A 11 -18.73 13.88 23.37
C SER A 11 -17.41 13.86 22.58
N GLY A 12 -16.35 14.42 23.16
CA GLY A 12 -15.02 14.45 22.52
C GLY A 12 -14.18 13.21 22.84
N SER A 13 -14.27 12.17 22.03
CA SER A 13 -13.23 11.13 21.93
C SER A 13 -12.03 11.62 21.09
N ASP A 14 -11.62 12.88 21.26
CA ASP A 14 -10.68 13.55 20.34
C ASP A 14 -9.21 13.21 20.61
N GLY A 15 -8.88 12.75 21.83
CA GLY A 15 -7.52 12.30 22.16
C GLY A 15 -7.13 10.98 21.48
N SER A 16 -8.09 10.06 21.30
CA SER A 16 -7.87 8.78 20.63
C SER A 16 -7.82 8.92 19.10
N SER A 17 -8.51 9.89 18.52
CA SER A 17 -8.50 10.13 17.08
C SER A 17 -7.18 10.75 16.61
N ALA A 18 -6.58 11.69 17.35
CA ALA A 18 -5.30 12.29 16.97
C ALA A 18 -4.15 11.27 16.98
N LEU A 19 -4.03 10.46 18.04
CA LEU A 19 -3.02 9.39 18.13
C LEU A 19 -3.21 8.34 17.04
N ALA A 20 -4.45 7.93 16.76
CA ALA A 20 -4.74 6.97 15.69
C ALA A 20 -4.35 7.52 14.31
N ASN A 21 -4.62 8.80 14.03
CA ASN A 21 -4.20 9.46 12.79
C ASN A 21 -2.67 9.49 12.66
N ILE A 22 -1.93 9.85 13.72
CA ILE A 22 -0.46 9.85 13.71
C ILE A 22 0.08 8.44 13.43
N ILE A 23 -0.47 7.42 14.13
CA ILE A 23 -0.08 6.03 13.92
C ILE A 23 -0.35 5.59 12.47
N SER A 24 -1.49 5.95 11.90
CA SER A 24 -1.83 5.62 10.50
C SER A 24 -0.85 6.26 9.50
N ILE A 25 -0.42 7.50 9.74
CA ILE A 25 0.55 8.20 8.91
C ILE A 25 1.92 7.49 9.00
N ILE A 26 2.37 7.12 10.20
CA ILE A 26 3.62 6.38 10.40
C ILE A 26 3.58 5.03 9.67
N ILE A 27 2.48 4.28 9.82
CA ILE A 27 2.27 2.99 9.15
C ILE A 27 2.31 3.14 7.63
N TYR A 28 1.66 4.19 7.11
CA TYR A 28 1.65 4.49 5.68
C TYR A 28 3.07 4.74 5.14
N PHE A 29 3.83 5.63 5.78
CA PHE A 29 5.20 5.93 5.35
C PHE A 29 6.14 4.74 5.53
N ALA A 30 5.96 3.92 6.58
CA ALA A 30 6.73 2.69 6.76
C ALA A 30 6.46 1.68 5.62
N GLY A 31 5.19 1.45 5.28
CA GLY A 31 4.81 0.60 4.15
C GLY A 31 5.37 1.11 2.82
N ALA A 32 5.23 2.42 2.56
CA ALA A 32 5.77 3.06 1.36
C ALA A 32 7.30 2.93 1.27
N PHE A 33 8.01 3.10 2.38
CA PHE A 33 9.46 2.93 2.43
C PHE A 33 9.90 1.50 2.14
N PHE A 34 9.18 0.49 2.65
CA PHE A 34 9.47 -0.90 2.31
C PHE A 34 9.19 -1.21 0.84
N CYS A 35 8.08 -0.71 0.29
CA CYS A 35 7.80 -0.81 -1.15
C CYS A 35 8.90 -0.15 -1.99
N PHE A 36 9.38 1.04 -1.59
CA PHE A 36 10.52 1.71 -2.24
C PHE A 36 11.74 0.79 -2.32
N LYS A 37 12.12 0.15 -1.20
CA LYS A 37 13.24 -0.81 -1.16
C LYS A 37 13.01 -2.04 -2.03
N ILE A 38 11.78 -2.56 -2.08
CA ILE A 38 11.41 -3.68 -2.95
C ILE A 38 11.53 -3.28 -4.43
N TYR A 39 11.06 -2.09 -4.79
CA TYR A 39 11.13 -1.58 -6.16
C TYR A 39 12.56 -1.32 -6.62
N GLU A 40 13.43 -0.81 -5.73
CA GLU A 40 14.88 -0.72 -6.00
C GLU A 40 15.46 -2.10 -6.32
N LYS A 41 15.13 -3.13 -5.52
CA LYS A 41 15.56 -4.52 -5.78
C LYS A 41 15.00 -5.10 -7.08
N CYS A 42 13.83 -4.65 -7.51
CA CYS A 42 13.19 -5.08 -8.75
C CYS A 42 13.68 -4.31 -9.99
N GLY A 43 14.58 -3.34 -9.84
CA GLY A 43 15.12 -2.55 -10.95
C GLY A 43 14.10 -1.58 -11.57
N VAL A 44 13.10 -1.15 -10.79
CA VAL A 44 12.10 -0.17 -11.24
C VAL A 44 12.78 1.17 -11.51
N GLU A 45 12.43 1.83 -12.62
CA GLU A 45 13.05 3.11 -13.03
C GLU A 45 12.81 4.23 -12.02
N ASN A 46 11.60 4.30 -11.45
CA ASN A 46 11.21 5.30 -10.45
C ASN A 46 10.71 4.65 -9.15
N PRO A 47 11.59 4.08 -8.30
CA PRO A 47 11.19 3.39 -7.08
C PRO A 47 10.44 4.28 -6.08
N TRP A 48 10.75 5.58 -6.07
CA TRP A 48 10.14 6.57 -5.17
C TRP A 48 8.63 6.74 -5.38
N PHE A 49 8.08 6.24 -6.49
CA PHE A 49 6.64 6.19 -6.72
C PHE A 49 5.88 5.42 -5.63
N ALA A 50 6.55 4.60 -4.82
CA ALA A 50 5.99 3.94 -3.63
C ALA A 50 5.30 4.89 -2.64
N PHE A 51 5.71 6.16 -2.56
CA PHE A 51 5.15 7.15 -1.63
C PHE A 51 3.87 7.81 -2.12
N ILE A 52 3.44 7.56 -3.36
CA ILE A 52 2.24 8.16 -3.93
C ILE A 52 1.29 7.02 -4.27
N PRO A 53 0.06 6.93 -3.73
CA PRO A 53 -0.77 5.72 -3.84
C PRO A 53 -1.02 5.24 -5.28
N ILE A 54 -1.35 6.18 -6.17
CA ILE A 54 -1.62 5.88 -7.59
C ILE A 54 -0.33 5.47 -8.30
N LEU A 55 0.77 6.18 -8.08
CA LEU A 55 2.05 5.84 -8.71
C LEU A 55 2.67 4.57 -8.12
N GLY A 56 2.42 4.25 -6.86
CA GLY A 56 2.83 3.00 -6.23
C GLY A 56 2.10 1.81 -6.83
N THR A 57 0.84 2.00 -7.24
CA THR A 57 0.10 0.99 -8.01
C THR A 57 0.74 0.75 -9.37
N TYR A 58 1.11 1.82 -10.08
CA TYR A 58 1.87 1.73 -11.33
C TYR A 58 3.23 1.03 -11.12
N ALA A 59 3.96 1.40 -10.07
CA ALA A 59 5.25 0.79 -9.73
C ALA A 59 5.13 -0.70 -9.39
N ASN A 60 4.02 -1.14 -8.76
CA ASN A 60 3.75 -2.57 -8.55
C ASN A 60 3.64 -3.33 -9.88
N PHE A 61 2.86 -2.80 -10.84
CA PHE A 61 2.72 -3.43 -12.15
C PHE A 61 4.04 -3.44 -12.93
N GLN A 62 4.80 -2.33 -12.88
CA GLN A 62 6.13 -2.26 -13.49
C GLN A 62 7.10 -3.24 -12.86
N ALA A 63 7.14 -3.32 -11.52
CA ALA A 63 7.98 -4.27 -10.79
C ALA A 63 7.59 -5.73 -11.04
N GLY A 64 6.31 -5.99 -11.35
CA GLY A 64 5.77 -7.30 -11.67
C GLY A 64 5.93 -7.76 -13.12
N ASP A 65 6.61 -6.99 -13.97
CA ASP A 65 6.74 -7.21 -15.43
C ASP A 65 5.39 -7.33 -16.18
N GLU A 66 4.37 -6.59 -15.75
CA GLU A 66 3.14 -6.53 -16.53
C GLU A 66 3.37 -5.72 -17.82
N GLU A 67 2.85 -6.22 -18.94
CA GLU A 67 3.05 -5.61 -20.27
C GLU A 67 2.51 -4.18 -20.37
N ASN A 68 1.41 -3.88 -19.66
CA ASN A 68 0.69 -2.61 -19.75
C ASN A 68 0.43 -2.00 -18.36
N PRO A 69 1.47 -1.54 -17.65
CA PRO A 69 1.35 -1.08 -16.26
C PRO A 69 0.46 0.17 -16.13
N LEU A 70 0.47 1.07 -17.12
CA LEU A 70 -0.41 2.24 -17.17
C LEU A 70 -1.89 1.85 -17.30
N LEU A 71 -2.20 0.91 -18.20
CA LEU A 71 -3.57 0.44 -18.41
C LEU A 71 -4.14 -0.15 -17.13
N TRP A 72 -3.39 -1.05 -16.49
CA TRP A 72 -3.85 -1.70 -15.25
C TRP A 72 -4.00 -0.71 -14.10
N THR A 73 -3.14 0.32 -14.03
CA THR A 73 -3.27 1.40 -13.03
C THR A 73 -4.55 2.20 -13.24
N ILE A 74 -4.88 2.58 -14.48
CA ILE A 74 -6.11 3.32 -14.79
C ILE A 74 -7.34 2.45 -14.47
N LEU A 75 -7.31 1.16 -14.83
CA LEU A 75 -8.40 0.23 -14.53
C LEU A 75 -8.60 0.02 -13.03
N ALA A 76 -7.52 0.06 -12.22
CA ALA A 76 -7.60 -0.03 -10.76
C ALA A 76 -8.32 1.17 -10.12
N CYS A 77 -8.33 2.33 -10.79
CA CYS A 77 -9.08 3.51 -10.34
C CYS A 77 -10.58 3.47 -10.71
N ILE A 78 -11.00 2.53 -11.58
CA ILE A 78 -12.40 2.40 -12.02
C ILE A 78 -13.10 1.35 -11.16
N PRO A 79 -14.02 1.72 -10.25
CA PRO A 79 -14.59 0.81 -9.26
C PRO A 79 -15.30 -0.41 -9.87
N CYS A 80 -15.92 -0.27 -11.04
CA CYS A 80 -16.64 -1.37 -11.71
C CYS A 80 -15.73 -2.35 -12.49
N VAL A 81 -14.52 -1.95 -12.88
CA VAL A 81 -13.54 -2.79 -13.64
C VAL A 81 -12.44 -3.35 -12.71
N ASN A 82 -12.51 -2.98 -11.43
CA ASN A 82 -11.50 -3.21 -10.42
C ASN A 82 -11.13 -4.70 -10.22
N ILE A 83 -12.04 -5.66 -10.47
CA ILE A 83 -11.76 -7.08 -10.25
C ILE A 83 -10.61 -7.58 -11.13
N ALA A 84 -10.60 -7.22 -12.43
CA ALA A 84 -9.53 -7.62 -13.33
C ALA A 84 -8.19 -6.98 -12.94
N ALA A 85 -8.23 -5.70 -12.56
CA ALA A 85 -7.05 -4.98 -12.08
C ALA A 85 -6.50 -5.56 -10.76
N ILE A 86 -7.36 -6.00 -9.85
CA ILE A 86 -6.97 -6.67 -8.60
C ILE A 86 -6.29 -8.01 -8.89
N ILE A 87 -6.86 -8.83 -9.78
CA ILE A 87 -6.25 -10.12 -10.17
C ILE A 87 -4.85 -9.87 -10.75
N LYS A 88 -4.73 -8.87 -11.61
CA LYS A 88 -3.44 -8.46 -12.19
C LYS A 88 -2.46 -7.93 -11.14
N LEU A 89 -2.94 -7.20 -10.14
CA LEU A 89 -2.11 -6.70 -9.06
C LEU A 89 -1.56 -7.84 -8.21
N ILE A 90 -2.37 -8.88 -7.96
CA ILE A 90 -1.92 -10.09 -7.26
C ILE A 90 -0.85 -10.82 -8.08
N ILE A 91 -1.05 -10.97 -9.40
CA ILE A 91 -0.06 -11.58 -10.30
C ILE A 91 1.26 -10.79 -10.27
N ALA A 92 1.18 -9.46 -10.34
CA ALA A 92 2.35 -8.59 -10.26
C ALA A 92 3.11 -8.80 -8.94
N TRP A 93 2.42 -8.88 -7.80
CA TRP A 93 3.04 -9.17 -6.51
C TRP A 93 3.66 -10.57 -6.43
N VAL A 94 3.03 -11.58 -7.03
CA VAL A 94 3.61 -12.94 -7.12
C VAL A 94 4.92 -12.90 -7.93
N ASN A 95 4.96 -12.16 -9.03
CA ASN A 95 6.16 -11.98 -9.84
C ASN A 95 7.25 -11.21 -9.09
N ILE A 96 6.88 -10.13 -8.39
CA ILE A 96 7.79 -9.40 -7.49
C ILE A 96 8.42 -10.37 -6.49
N CYS A 97 7.62 -11.17 -5.77
CA CYS A 97 8.12 -12.16 -4.81
C CYS A 97 9.12 -13.13 -5.45
N LYS A 98 8.82 -13.64 -6.65
CA LYS A 98 9.74 -14.53 -7.39
C LYS A 98 11.05 -13.83 -7.74
N LYS A 99 11.01 -12.57 -8.19
CA LYS A 99 12.21 -11.78 -8.51
C LYS A 99 13.12 -11.57 -7.31
N ILE A 100 12.53 -11.29 -6.15
CA ILE A 100 13.29 -11.12 -4.90
C ILE A 100 13.58 -12.45 -4.19
N ASN A 101 13.35 -13.59 -4.84
CA ASN A 101 13.55 -14.95 -4.29
C ASN A 101 12.81 -15.21 -2.97
N LYS A 102 11.58 -14.69 -2.84
CA LYS A 102 10.70 -14.87 -1.68
C LYS A 102 9.48 -15.71 -2.04
N SER A 103 8.95 -16.39 -1.02
CA SER A 103 7.76 -17.22 -1.17
C SER A 103 6.50 -16.37 -1.43
N PRO A 104 5.80 -16.53 -2.55
CA PRO A 104 4.56 -15.80 -2.85
C PRO A 104 3.42 -16.11 -1.88
N TRP A 105 3.48 -17.25 -1.18
CA TRP A 105 2.48 -17.66 -0.19
C TRP A 105 2.35 -16.67 0.97
N LEU A 106 3.41 -15.89 1.25
CA LEU A 106 3.38 -14.83 2.27
C LEU A 106 2.38 -13.72 1.95
N LEU A 107 2.00 -13.54 0.68
CA LEU A 107 0.99 -12.56 0.27
C LEU A 107 -0.40 -12.86 0.87
N LEU A 108 -0.71 -14.12 1.20
CA LEU A 108 -1.98 -14.49 1.84
C LEU A 108 -2.10 -13.94 3.27
N LEU A 109 -0.98 -13.69 3.95
CA LEU A 109 -0.94 -13.09 5.29
C LEU A 109 -0.91 -11.56 5.26
N MET A 110 -0.78 -10.95 4.08
CA MET A 110 -0.68 -9.50 3.91
C MET A 110 -1.83 -8.71 4.54
N PRO A 111 -3.10 -9.16 4.52
CA PRO A 111 -4.19 -8.41 5.17
C PRO A 111 -4.01 -8.21 6.67
N CYS A 112 -3.35 -9.14 7.36
CA CYS A 112 -3.16 -9.10 8.82
C CYS A 112 -1.80 -8.52 9.22
N PHE A 113 -0.77 -8.70 8.38
CA PHE A 113 0.62 -8.41 8.73
C PHE A 113 1.36 -7.62 7.63
N SER A 114 0.65 -6.76 6.91
CA SER A 114 1.14 -6.06 5.70
C SER A 114 2.53 -5.44 5.87
N VAL A 115 2.71 -4.57 6.86
CA VAL A 115 3.98 -3.86 7.08
C VAL A 115 5.13 -4.80 7.43
N LEU A 116 4.87 -5.85 8.23
CA LEU A 116 5.90 -6.82 8.63
C LEU A 116 6.35 -7.67 7.44
N ILE A 117 5.41 -8.09 6.59
CA ILE A 117 5.69 -8.87 5.38
C ILE A 117 6.46 -8.01 4.37
N LEU A 118 6.06 -6.76 4.18
CA LEU A 118 6.79 -5.82 3.32
C LEU A 118 8.21 -5.58 3.85
N GLY A 119 8.39 -5.43 5.16
CA GLY A 119 9.71 -5.33 5.79
C GLY A 119 10.58 -6.57 5.54
N TYR A 120 9.99 -7.77 5.65
CA TYR A 120 10.67 -9.03 5.33
C TYR A 120 11.05 -9.12 3.85
N PHE A 121 10.19 -8.69 2.92
CA PHE A 121 10.54 -8.64 1.50
C PHE A 121 11.64 -7.60 1.19
N ALA A 122 11.61 -6.46 1.89
CA ALA A 122 12.58 -5.39 1.71
C ALA A 122 13.99 -5.75 2.21
N TYR A 123 14.13 -6.51 3.30
CA TYR A 123 15.44 -6.73 3.95
C TYR A 123 15.82 -8.18 4.24
N GLY A 124 14.83 -9.06 4.38
CA GLY A 124 15.04 -10.47 4.76
C GLY A 124 15.43 -11.36 3.60
#